data_AF-R7UFS6-F1
#
_entry.id   AF-R7UFS6-F1
#
_cell.length_a   1.000
_cell.length_b   1.000
_cell.length_c   1.000
_cell.angle_alpha   90.00
_cell.angle_beta   90.00
_cell.angle_gamma   90.00
#
_symmetry.space_group_name_H-M   'P 1'
#
loop_
_entity.id
_entity.type
_entity.pdbx_description
1 polymer ?
#
loop_
_entity_poly.entity_id
_entity_poly.type
_entity_poly.pdbx_seq_one_letter_code
_entity_poly.pdbx_strand_id
1 'polypeptide(L)'
;MAVDILPATLKIFEKTMKMTSFENSLDAATTFDQLRSDITIAPKSPEGQKLIQKFFFLGKTVTTEGTFNDMVKIAWRMVKEIPQCPLRKMSLLFLSIGTLCTTARASEVWSGKIENWLGNQLTTGGKGCTGHGFTLVTTQ
;
A
#
# COMPACT_ATOMS: atom_id res chain seq x y z
N MET A 1 3.70 6.41 -23.64
CA MET A 1 2.55 6.51 -22.71
C MET A 1 3.10 6.48 -21.30
N ALA A 2 3.08 7.61 -20.59
CA ALA A 2 3.30 7.58 -19.16
C ALA A 2 2.11 6.83 -18.55
N VAL A 3 2.37 5.67 -17.96
CA VAL A 3 1.34 4.91 -17.27
C VAL A 3 0.91 5.74 -16.06
N ASP A 4 -0.37 6.10 -15.97
CA ASP A 4 -0.92 6.92 -14.90
C ASP A 4 -1.02 6.11 -13.60
N ILE A 5 0.12 5.95 -12.93
CA ILE A 5 0.27 5.19 -11.68
C ILE A 5 -0.53 5.83 -10.55
N LEU A 6 -0.50 7.16 -10.43
CA LEU A 6 -1.11 7.87 -9.30
C LEU A 6 -2.65 7.71 -9.26
N PRO A 7 -3.41 7.91 -10.37
CA PRO A 7 -4.85 7.62 -10.39
C PRO A 7 -5.19 6.18 -9.99
N ALA A 8 -4.40 5.20 -10.44
CA ALA A 8 -4.63 3.80 -10.08
C ALA A 8 -4.33 3.52 -8.60
N THR A 9 -3.26 4.09 -8.06
CA THR A 9 -2.95 4.01 -6.63
C THR A 9 -4.07 4.60 -5.78
N LEU A 10 -4.57 5.78 -6.13
CA LEU A 10 -5.68 6.43 -5.43
C LEU A 10 -6.97 5.62 -5.53
N LYS A 11 -7.27 5.04 -6.71
CA LYS A 11 -8.44 4.17 -6.91
C LYS A 11 -8.42 2.96 -5.96
N ILE A 12 -7.27 2.29 -5.83
CA ILE A 12 -7.11 1.14 -4.92
C ILE A 12 -7.28 1.59 -3.47
N PHE A 13 -6.61 2.67 -3.08
CA PHE A 13 -6.73 3.24 -1.74
C PHE A 13 -8.19 3.55 -1.37
N GLU A 14 -8.89 4.32 -2.20
CA GLU A 14 -10.27 4.74 -1.94
C GLU A 14 -11.23 3.55 -1.86
N LYS A 15 -11.04 2.54 -2.72
CA LYS A 15 -11.84 1.31 -2.66
C LYS A 15 -11.53 0.50 -1.41
N THR A 16 -10.27 0.32 -1.05
CA THR A 16 -9.89 -0.32 0.22
C THR A 16 -10.58 0.39 1.38
N MET A 17 -10.49 1.72 1.49
CA MET A 17 -11.11 2.45 2.59
C MET A 17 -12.63 2.27 2.64
N LYS A 18 -13.33 2.27 1.50
CA LYS A 18 -14.78 2.05 1.43
C LYS A 18 -15.22 0.67 1.90
N MET A 19 -14.40 -0.36 1.71
CA MET A 19 -14.73 -1.73 2.10
C MET A 19 -14.42 -2.03 3.57
N THR A 20 -13.82 -1.08 4.27
CA THR A 20 -13.20 -1.29 5.57
C THR A 20 -14.10 -0.70 6.66
N SER A 21 -14.56 -1.54 7.60
CA SER A 21 -15.45 -1.14 8.71
C SER A 21 -14.67 -0.69 9.95
N PHE A 22 -14.58 0.61 10.20
CA PHE A 22 -13.81 1.15 11.33
C PHE A 22 -14.66 1.30 12.60
N GLU A 23 -14.10 0.91 13.76
CA GLU A 23 -14.74 1.08 15.07
C GLU A 23 -14.79 2.56 15.51
N ASN A 24 -13.80 3.36 15.13
CA ASN A 24 -13.74 4.81 15.40
C ASN A 24 -13.65 5.60 14.08
N SER A 25 -14.77 6.17 13.65
CA SER A 25 -14.91 6.82 12.35
C SER A 25 -14.14 8.13 12.19
N LEU A 26 -13.92 8.88 13.28
CA LEU A 26 -13.24 10.19 13.24
C LEU A 26 -11.71 10.05 13.15
N ASP A 27 -11.15 9.15 13.94
CA ASP A 27 -9.71 8.84 13.92
C ASP A 27 -9.31 8.17 12.59
N ALA A 28 -10.18 7.29 12.09
CA ALA A 28 -10.06 6.67 10.77
C ALA A 28 -10.04 7.74 9.65
N ALA A 29 -10.99 8.68 9.66
CA ALA A 29 -11.06 9.74 8.64
C ALA A 29 -9.78 10.59 8.60
N THR A 30 -9.30 11.02 9.77
CA THR A 30 -8.06 11.83 9.87
C THR A 30 -6.85 11.06 9.35
N THR A 31 -6.76 9.77 9.70
CA THR A 31 -5.70 8.88 9.23
C THR A 31 -5.75 8.68 7.71
N PHE A 32 -6.94 8.62 7.11
CA PHE A 32 -7.09 8.49 5.65
C PHE A 32 -6.72 9.75 4.91
N ASP A 33 -7.08 10.92 5.43
CA ASP A 33 -6.70 12.18 4.81
C ASP A 33 -5.17 12.34 4.82
N GLN A 34 -4.53 11.98 5.93
CA GLN A 34 -3.06 11.97 6.01
C GLN A 34 -2.46 10.95 5.03
N LEU A 35 -2.99 9.73 4.98
CA LEU A 35 -2.47 8.69 4.09
C LEU A 35 -2.67 9.04 2.61
N ARG A 36 -3.80 9.67 2.26
CA ARG A 36 -4.10 10.18 0.93
C ARG A 36 -3.11 11.27 0.52
N SER A 37 -2.84 12.22 1.43
CA SER A 37 -1.82 13.26 1.23
C SER A 37 -0.45 12.62 0.98
N ASP A 38 -0.05 11.66 1.81
CA ASP A 38 1.21 10.93 1.68
C ASP A 38 1.33 10.18 0.34
N ILE A 39 0.25 9.57 -0.14
CA ILE A 39 0.19 8.90 -1.46
C ILE A 39 0.49 9.88 -2.59
N THR A 40 0.00 11.12 -2.52
CA THR A 40 0.25 12.11 -3.59
C THR A 40 1.71 12.57 -3.66
N ILE A 41 2.42 12.57 -2.53
CA ILE A 41 3.84 12.94 -2.46
C ILE A 41 4.77 11.73 -2.62
N ALA A 42 4.29 10.51 -2.38
CA ALA A 42 5.08 9.27 -2.46
C ALA A 42 5.80 9.09 -3.79
N PRO A 43 5.17 9.28 -4.97
CA PRO A 43 5.85 9.17 -6.26
C PRO A 43 7.04 10.12 -6.41
N LYS A 44 7.06 11.25 -5.70
CA LYS A 44 8.14 12.25 -5.82
C LYS A 44 9.34 11.93 -4.93
N SER A 45 9.24 10.98 -4.00
CA SER A 45 10.34 10.63 -3.11
C SER A 45 11.31 9.63 -3.76
N PRO A 46 12.59 9.59 -3.33
CA PRO A 46 13.56 8.61 -3.82
C PRO A 46 13.09 7.16 -3.67
N GLU A 47 12.45 6.83 -2.54
CA GLU A 47 11.90 5.51 -2.25
C GLU A 47 10.73 5.19 -3.19
N GLY A 48 9.82 6.15 -3.40
CA GLY A 48 8.69 5.97 -4.31
C GLY A 48 9.14 5.74 -5.74
N GLN A 49 10.11 6.49 -6.24
CA GLN A 49 10.69 6.28 -7.57
C GLN A 49 11.34 4.89 -7.71
N LYS A 50 12.10 4.45 -6.71
CA LYS A 50 12.70 3.09 -6.69
C LYS A 50 11.63 2.00 -6.73
N LEU A 51 10.56 2.15 -5.95
CA LEU A 51 9.46 1.19 -5.92
C LEU A 51 8.69 1.19 -7.24
N ILE A 52 8.37 2.37 -7.79
CA ILE A 52 7.74 2.49 -9.11
C ILE A 52 8.56 1.77 -10.16
N GLN A 53 9.85 2.07 -10.27
CA GLN A 53 10.71 1.44 -11.29
C GLN A 53 10.70 -0.07 -11.15
N LYS A 54 10.89 -0.60 -9.94
CA LYS A 54 10.95 -2.04 -9.69
C LYS A 54 9.63 -2.74 -10.01
N PHE A 55 8.52 -2.23 -9.47
CA PHE A 55 7.22 -2.86 -9.62
C PHE A 55 6.62 -2.66 -11.01
N PHE A 56 7.05 -1.62 -11.74
CA PHE A 56 6.71 -1.47 -13.15
C PHE A 56 7.29 -2.59 -14.01
N PHE A 57 8.55 -2.98 -13.77
CA PHE A 57 9.16 -4.12 -14.47
C PHE A 57 8.55 -5.44 -14.04
N LEU A 58 8.36 -5.65 -12.73
CA LEU A 58 7.76 -6.87 -12.21
C LEU A 58 6.32 -7.07 -12.70
N GLY A 59 5.50 -6.02 -12.75
CA GLY A 59 4.12 -6.14 -13.21
C GLY A 59 4.00 -6.58 -14.67
N LYS A 60 4.98 -6.25 -15.52
CA LYS A 60 5.02 -6.74 -16.92
C LYS A 60 5.25 -8.24 -17.04
N THR A 61 5.86 -8.87 -16.03
CA THR A 61 6.14 -10.32 -16.04
C THR A 61 5.02 -11.13 -15.38
N VAL A 62 4.03 -10.47 -14.77
CA VAL A 62 2.90 -11.13 -14.13
C VAL A 62 1.95 -11.68 -15.20
N THR A 63 1.85 -13.01 -15.24
CA THR A 63 0.93 -13.74 -16.14
C THR A 63 -0.17 -14.49 -15.40
N THR A 64 -0.06 -14.64 -14.06
CA THR A 64 -1.01 -15.39 -13.24
C THR A 64 -1.35 -14.67 -11.94
N GLU A 65 -2.50 -15.02 -11.35
CA GLU A 65 -2.93 -14.52 -10.03
C GLU A 65 -1.93 -14.90 -8.92
N GLY A 66 -1.36 -16.11 -8.97
CA GLY A 66 -0.36 -16.56 -7.99
C GLY A 66 0.87 -15.65 -8.00
N THR A 67 1.41 -15.38 -9.20
CA THR A 67 2.55 -14.47 -9.36
C THR A 67 2.21 -13.07 -8.89
N PHE A 68 1.01 -12.58 -9.18
CA PHE A 68 0.55 -11.26 -8.72
C PHE A 68 0.54 -11.15 -7.19
N ASN A 69 -0.03 -12.13 -6.50
CA ASN A 69 -0.06 -12.19 -5.04
C ASN A 69 1.35 -12.26 -4.43
N ASP A 70 2.26 -12.99 -5.06
CA ASP A 70 3.65 -13.03 -4.60
C ASP A 70 4.35 -11.68 -4.77
N MET A 71 4.07 -10.94 -5.85
CA MET A 71 4.60 -9.57 -6.01
C MET A 71 4.07 -8.60 -4.95
N VAL A 72 2.81 -8.74 -4.51
CA VAL A 72 2.26 -7.96 -3.39
C VAL A 72 2.99 -8.28 -2.08
N LYS A 73 3.27 -9.56 -1.79
CA LYS A 73 4.05 -9.96 -0.61
C LYS A 73 5.47 -9.39 -0.67
N ILE A 74 6.09 -9.38 -1.85
CA ILE A 74 7.41 -8.77 -2.07
C ILE A 74 7.36 -7.27 -1.79
N ALA A 75 6.32 -6.57 -2.27
CA ALA A 75 6.11 -5.14 -1.99
C ALA A 75 6.04 -4.87 -0.49
N TRP A 76 5.25 -5.66 0.25
CA TRP A 76 5.17 -5.55 1.70
C TRP A 76 6.53 -5.77 2.39
N ARG A 77 7.25 -6.84 2.03
CA ARG A 77 8.58 -7.12 2.59
C ARG A 77 9.55 -5.96 2.35
N MET A 78 9.57 -5.40 1.15
CA MET A 78 10.45 -4.28 0.83
C MET A 78 10.10 -3.02 1.62
N VAL A 79 8.81 -2.67 1.68
CA VAL A 79 8.34 -1.47 2.38
C VAL A 79 8.58 -1.57 3.89
N LYS A 80 8.44 -2.76 4.47
CA LYS A 80 8.65 -3.00 5.90
C LYS A 80 10.07 -2.63 6.35
N GLU A 81 11.07 -2.89 5.52
CA GLU A 81 12.49 -2.62 5.80
C GLU A 81 12.89 -1.14 5.64
N ILE A 82 12.05 -0.31 5.02
CA ILE A 82 12.35 1.12 4.85
C ILE A 82 12.27 1.82 6.22
N PRO A 83 13.26 2.62 6.65
CA PRO A 83 13.23 3.32 7.95
C PRO A 83 12.33 4.57 7.89
N GLN A 84 11.02 4.36 7.80
CA GLN A 84 9.99 5.41 7.68
C GLN A 84 8.85 5.15 8.67
N CYS A 85 8.04 6.17 8.95
CA CYS A 85 6.87 6.01 9.82
C CYS A 85 5.83 5.04 9.21
N PRO A 86 4.96 4.41 10.03
CA PRO A 86 3.99 3.43 9.55
C PRO A 86 3.06 3.97 8.44
N LEU A 87 2.59 5.21 8.56
CA LEU A 87 1.74 5.85 7.54
C LEU A 87 2.48 5.99 6.21
N ARG A 88 3.74 6.44 6.26
CA ARG A 88 4.56 6.58 5.08
C ARG A 88 4.81 5.22 4.42
N LYS A 89 5.08 4.18 5.20
CA LYS A 89 5.18 2.79 4.71
C LYS A 89 3.90 2.38 3.99
N MET A 90 2.74 2.63 4.57
CA MET A 90 1.47 2.30 3.92
C MET A 90 1.29 3.05 2.60
N SER A 91 1.64 4.33 2.53
CA SER A 91 1.57 5.08 1.26
C SER A 91 2.47 4.48 0.17
N LEU A 92 3.67 4.02 0.54
CA LEU A 92 4.61 3.36 -0.37
C LEU A 92 4.14 1.96 -0.80
N LEU A 93 3.42 1.24 0.08
CA LEU A 93 2.78 -0.02 -0.24
C LEU A 93 1.67 0.19 -1.27
N PHE A 94 0.76 1.14 -1.04
CA PHE A 94 -0.30 1.49 -1.99
C PHE A 94 0.29 1.92 -3.34
N LEU A 95 1.37 2.70 -3.33
CA LEU A 95 2.09 3.09 -4.55
C LEU A 95 2.63 1.88 -5.32
N SER A 96 3.25 0.94 -4.62
CA SER A 96 3.81 -0.29 -5.21
C SER A 96 2.71 -1.16 -5.83
N ILE A 97 1.59 -1.32 -5.13
CA ILE A 97 0.43 -2.08 -5.60
C ILE A 97 -0.24 -1.39 -6.79
N GLY A 98 -0.43 -0.06 -6.75
CA GLY A 98 -0.96 0.70 -7.90
C GLY A 98 -0.05 0.59 -9.13
N THR A 99 1.27 0.61 -8.93
CA THR A 99 2.23 0.37 -10.01
C THR A 99 2.08 -1.04 -10.60
N LEU A 100 1.94 -2.07 -9.77
CA LEU A 100 1.69 -3.44 -10.23
C LEU A 100 0.37 -3.55 -11.01
N CYS A 101 -0.70 -2.96 -10.49
CA CYS A 101 -2.01 -3.01 -11.14
C CYS A 101 -2.02 -2.30 -12.49
N THR A 102 -1.33 -1.16 -12.63
CA THR A 102 -1.28 -0.48 -13.92
C THR A 102 -0.47 -1.19 -14.99
N THR A 103 0.42 -2.10 -14.60
CA THR A 103 1.35 -2.76 -15.53
C THR A 103 1.01 -4.22 -15.82
N ALA A 104 0.35 -4.91 -14.90
CA ALA A 104 -0.15 -6.27 -15.13
C ALA A 104 -1.42 -6.25 -16.00
N ARG A 105 -1.36 -6.89 -17.18
CA ARG A 105 -2.42 -6.89 -18.22
C ARG A 105 -3.81 -7.42 -17.78
N ALA A 106 -3.93 -8.03 -16.60
CA ALA A 106 -5.17 -8.61 -16.07
C ALA A 106 -5.50 -8.16 -14.62
N SER A 107 -4.90 -7.04 -14.18
CA SER A 107 -5.00 -6.60 -12.78
C SER A 107 -6.39 -6.20 -12.31
N GLU A 108 -7.31 -5.80 -13.20
CA GLU A 108 -8.64 -5.35 -12.79
C GLU A 108 -9.42 -6.45 -12.05
N VAL A 109 -9.28 -7.72 -12.46
CA VAL A 109 -9.91 -8.87 -11.81
C VAL A 109 -9.28 -9.17 -10.45
N TRP A 110 -7.97 -8.97 -10.31
CA TRP A 110 -7.22 -9.31 -9.10
C TRP A 110 -7.18 -8.16 -8.07
N SER A 111 -7.39 -6.92 -8.52
CA SER A 111 -7.38 -5.72 -7.68
C SER A 111 -8.44 -5.77 -6.57
N GLY A 112 -9.64 -6.29 -6.85
CA GLY A 112 -10.70 -6.43 -5.85
C GLY A 112 -10.36 -7.38 -4.69
N LYS A 113 -9.55 -8.42 -4.94
CA LYS A 113 -9.06 -9.32 -3.88
C LYS A 113 -8.01 -8.65 -2.99
N ILE A 114 -7.15 -7.82 -3.59
CA ILE A 114 -6.18 -7.01 -2.84
C ILE A 114 -6.88 -5.97 -1.99
N GLU A 115 -7.89 -5.30 -2.54
CA GLU A 115 -8.65 -4.27 -1.82
C GLU A 115 -9.26 -4.84 -0.52
N ASN A 116 -9.86 -6.04 -0.61
CA ASN A 116 -10.35 -6.80 0.54
C ASN A 116 -9.23 -7.22 1.51
N TRP A 117 -8.12 -7.75 0.98
CA TRP A 117 -6.99 -8.15 1.83
C TRP A 117 -6.40 -6.97 2.60
N LEU A 118 -6.20 -5.83 1.94
CA LEU A 118 -5.73 -4.59 2.56
C LEU A 118 -6.74 -4.06 3.60
N GLY A 119 -8.03 -4.11 3.29
CA GLY A 119 -9.08 -3.70 4.24
C GLY A 119 -9.04 -4.54 5.52
N ASN A 120 -8.93 -5.86 5.38
CA ASN A 120 -8.78 -6.77 6.52
C ASN A 120 -7.50 -6.51 7.34
N GLN A 121 -6.40 -6.10 6.71
CA GLN A 121 -5.20 -5.69 7.45
C GLN A 121 -5.40 -4.38 8.25
N LEU A 122 -6.38 -3.56 7.86
CA LEU A 122 -6.66 -2.26 8.43
C LEU A 122 -7.75 -2.27 9.53
N THR A 123 -8.70 -3.21 9.52
CA THR A 123 -9.85 -3.19 10.47
C THR A 123 -9.91 -4.20 11.58
N THR A 124 -9.29 -5.36 11.46
CA THR A 124 -9.52 -6.44 12.43
C THR A 124 -8.19 -6.86 13.03
N GLY A 125 -7.76 -6.14 14.08
CA GLY A 125 -6.58 -6.52 14.86
C GLY A 125 -5.27 -6.56 14.06
N GLY A 126 -5.09 -5.62 13.13
CA GLY A 126 -3.90 -5.51 12.28
C GLY A 126 -2.61 -5.37 13.10
N LYS A 127 -1.99 -6.49 13.48
CA LYS A 127 -0.63 -6.56 14.05
C LYS A 127 0.45 -5.94 13.12
N GLY A 128 0.08 -5.44 11.93
CA GLY A 128 0.99 -4.91 10.92
C GLY A 128 1.05 -3.38 10.81
N CYS A 129 0.10 -2.61 11.35
CA CYS A 129 0.05 -1.14 11.13
C CYS A 129 -0.01 -0.28 12.40
N THR A 130 -0.29 -0.83 13.57
CA THR A 130 -0.11 -0.12 14.84
C THR A 130 1.37 -0.19 15.23
N GLY A 131 2.11 0.89 15.00
CA GLY A 131 3.51 1.02 15.40
C GLY A 131 3.71 1.00 16.93
N HIS A 132 3.42 -0.11 17.59
CA HIS A 132 3.96 -0.42 18.92
C HIS A 132 5.30 -1.12 18.73
N GLY A 133 6.27 -0.36 18.21
CA GLY A 133 7.68 -0.69 18.22
C GLY A 133 8.41 0.37 19.03
N PHE A 134 8.91 -0.04 20.20
CA PHE A 134 9.63 0.71 21.23
C PHE A 134 8.78 1.42 22.30
N THR A 135 8.34 0.63 23.30
CA THR A 135 8.59 1.02 24.69
C THR A 135 9.87 0.31 25.11
N LEU A 136 11.00 1.03 25.14
CA LEU A 136 12.11 0.62 25.98
C LEU A 136 12.06 1.48 27.23
N VAL A 137 11.74 0.77 28.30
CA VAL A 137 11.58 1.19 29.68
C VAL A 137 12.69 2.17 30.07
N THR A 138 12.28 3.36 30.50
CA THR A 138 13.10 4.21 31.35
C THR A 138 13.23 3.50 32.70
N THR A 139 14.43 3.03 33.04
CA THR A 139 14.78 2.74 34.42
C THR A 139 16.18 3.24 34.66
N GLN A 140 16.22 4.40 35.32
CA GLN A 140 17.21 4.98 36.24
C GLN A 140 18.69 4.90 35.87
#